data_AF-A0A6A2ZTN8-F1
#
_entry.id   AF-A0A6A2ZTN8-F1
#
_cell.length_a   1.000
_cell.length_b   1.000
_cell.length_c   1.000
_cell.angle_alpha   90.00
_cell.angle_beta   90.00
_cell.angle_gamma   90.00
#
_symmetry.space_group_name_H-M   'P 1'
#
loop_
_entity.id
_entity.type
_entity.pdbx_description
1 polymer ?
#
loop_
_entity_poly.entity_id
_entity_poly.type
_entity_poly.pdbx_seq_one_letter_code
_entity_poly.pdbx_strand_id
1 'polypeptide(L)'
;MNSLFLLRLSFIFCKVLGKDTTGGLVGHSICSIWRTRRVFDVDVFWPQVEDLELAKALIKPGSLFVADLSKTSTLSNETYGSVPRVYIVCNEDEGIPEEFQRWMIDNFMVNDVMEIKGADHMAMLSKPHELFNCLSEIAHKFG
;
A
#
# COMPACT_ATOMS: atom_id res chain seq x y z
N MET A 1 -20.48 19.46 7.30
CA MET A 1 -19.38 18.62 7.81
C MET A 1 -18.74 17.98 6.60
N ASN A 2 -17.55 18.48 6.25
CA ASN A 2 -17.09 18.55 4.87
C ASN A 2 -16.38 17.27 4.40
N SER A 3 -16.74 16.88 3.18
CA SER A 3 -16.34 15.73 2.36
C SER A 3 -14.85 15.67 1.96
N LEU A 4 -13.91 16.10 2.81
CA LEU A 4 -12.49 16.24 2.42
C LEU A 4 -11.51 15.29 3.12
N PHE A 5 -11.97 14.35 3.96
CA PHE A 5 -11.07 13.48 4.74
C PHE A 5 -10.55 12.24 4.00
N LEU A 6 -10.98 11.99 2.75
CA LEU A 6 -10.79 10.70 2.09
C LEU A 6 -9.74 10.62 0.98
N LEU A 7 -8.90 11.64 0.77
CA LEU A 7 -7.91 11.61 -0.32
C LEU A 7 -6.54 12.09 0.15
N ARG A 8 -5.84 11.25 0.92
CA ARG A 8 -4.37 11.31 1.01
C ARG A 8 -3.72 10.01 1.52
N LEU A 9 -4.28 8.84 1.21
CA LEU A 9 -3.45 7.63 1.09
C LEU A 9 -2.72 7.72 -0.26
N SER A 10 -1.69 8.57 -0.31
CA SER A 10 -0.77 8.57 -1.43
C SER A 10 -0.02 7.24 -1.39
N PHE A 11 -0.26 6.40 -2.40
CA PHE A 11 0.62 5.29 -2.77
C PHE A 11 2.08 5.76 -2.67
N ILE A 12 2.78 5.31 -1.63
CA ILE A 12 4.22 5.54 -1.50
C ILE A 12 4.89 4.53 -2.44
N PHE A 13 4.98 4.88 -3.72
CA PHE A 13 6.05 4.39 -4.58
C PHE A 13 7.06 5.53 -4.74
N CYS A 14 7.67 5.91 -3.62
CA CYS A 14 8.85 6.76 -3.64
C CYS A 14 10.01 5.90 -4.14
N LYS A 15 10.30 5.98 -5.45
CA LYS A 15 11.56 5.55 -6.10
C LYS A 15 12.32 4.44 -5.35
N VAL A 16 11.82 3.20 -5.38
CA VAL A 16 12.62 2.01 -5.07
C VAL A 16 13.62 1.81 -6.21
N LEU A 17 14.69 2.60 -6.19
CA LEU A 17 15.96 2.26 -6.84
C LEU A 17 17.00 2.14 -5.72
N GLY A 18 16.79 1.14 -4.86
CA GLY A 18 17.87 0.63 -4.03
C GLY A 18 18.89 -0.02 -4.95
N LYS A 19 20.09 0.57 -5.05
CA LYS A 19 21.25 -0.14 -5.58
C LYS A 19 21.74 -1.08 -4.49
N ASP A 20 21.76 -2.37 -4.79
CA ASP A 20 22.50 -3.37 -4.04
C ASP A 20 24.02 -3.11 -4.20
N THR A 21 24.81 -3.45 -3.19
CA THR A 21 26.29 -3.37 -3.20
C THR A 21 26.96 -4.28 -4.24
N THR A 22 26.18 -4.90 -5.12
CA THR A 22 26.60 -5.80 -6.19
C THR A 22 26.10 -5.38 -7.58
N GLY A 23 25.33 -4.30 -7.71
CA GLY A 23 24.91 -3.76 -9.01
C GLY A 23 23.98 -4.68 -9.82
N GLY A 24 23.28 -5.60 -9.18
CA GLY A 24 22.31 -6.51 -9.79
C GLY A 24 20.88 -5.97 -9.69
N LEU A 25 20.26 -5.70 -10.84
CA LEU A 25 18.82 -5.45 -10.92
C LEU A 25 18.04 -6.73 -10.56
N VAL A 26 17.70 -6.90 -9.29
CA VAL A 26 16.71 -7.92 -8.89
C VAL A 26 15.32 -7.31 -9.08
N GLY A 27 14.82 -7.33 -10.31
CA GLY A 27 13.44 -7.01 -10.61
C GLY A 27 12.53 -8.16 -10.23
N HIS A 28 12.03 -8.21 -9.00
CA HIS A 28 10.78 -8.92 -8.75
C HIS A 28 9.66 -8.10 -9.41
N SER A 29 9.35 -8.48 -10.65
CA SER A 29 8.29 -7.88 -11.45
C SER A 29 6.93 -8.16 -10.79
N ILE A 30 6.49 -7.25 -9.92
CA ILE A 30 5.07 -7.13 -9.53
C ILE A 30 4.18 -6.97 -10.78
N CYS A 31 4.74 -6.47 -11.88
CA CYS A 31 4.06 -6.31 -13.17
C CYS A 31 3.61 -7.65 -13.80
N SER A 32 4.21 -8.78 -13.42
CA SER A 32 3.85 -10.10 -13.94
C SER A 32 2.53 -10.63 -13.37
N ILE A 33 2.10 -10.13 -12.20
CA ILE A 33 0.86 -10.57 -11.53
C ILE A 33 -0.34 -10.14 -12.38
N TRP A 34 -0.39 -8.88 -12.82
CA TRP A 34 -1.54 -8.33 -13.54
C TRP A 34 -1.74 -8.83 -14.97
N ARG A 35 -0.75 -9.52 -15.58
CA ARG A 35 -0.81 -9.95 -16.98
C ARG A 35 -1.22 -11.42 -17.17
N THR A 36 -1.26 -12.21 -16.10
CA THR A 36 -1.75 -13.58 -16.20
C THR A 36 -3.20 -13.65 -15.76
N ARG A 37 -4.02 -14.31 -16.58
CA ARG A 37 -5.43 -14.65 -16.36
C ARG A 37 -5.67 -15.56 -15.14
N ARG A 38 -4.73 -15.60 -14.18
CA ARG A 38 -4.68 -16.49 -13.01
C ARG A 38 -4.67 -15.75 -11.66
N VAL A 39 -4.81 -14.42 -11.62
CA VAL A 39 -5.05 -13.69 -10.34
C VAL A 39 -6.51 -13.85 -9.89
N PHE A 40 -7.37 -14.45 -10.71
CA PHE A 40 -8.79 -14.63 -10.41
C PHE A 40 -9.18 -16.04 -9.94
N ASP A 41 -8.23 -16.99 -9.90
CA ASP A 41 -8.42 -18.33 -9.33
C ASP A 41 -7.71 -18.46 -7.97
N VAL A 42 -7.66 -17.37 -7.21
CA VAL A 42 -7.37 -17.49 -5.78
C VAL A 42 -8.69 -17.83 -5.10
N ASP A 43 -8.79 -19.08 -4.65
CA ASP A 43 -9.67 -19.49 -3.55
C ASP A 43 -9.19 -18.76 -2.27
N VAL A 44 -9.26 -17.42 -2.27
CA VAL A 44 -8.98 -16.59 -1.10
C VAL A 44 -10.05 -16.97 -0.09
N PHE A 45 -9.61 -17.20 1.13
CA PHE A 45 -10.44 -17.23 2.32
C PHE A 45 -11.06 -15.82 2.47
N TRP A 46 -12.16 -15.60 1.73
CA TRP A 46 -12.47 -14.33 1.07
C TRP A 46 -13.04 -13.26 2.03
N PRO A 47 -12.94 -11.96 1.68
CA PRO A 47 -13.94 -10.94 1.98
C PRO A 47 -15.39 -11.45 1.81
N GLN A 48 -16.41 -10.64 2.04
CA GLN A 48 -17.77 -11.09 1.69
C GLN A 48 -17.88 -11.25 0.15
N VAL A 49 -18.63 -12.23 -0.34
CA VAL A 49 -18.76 -12.51 -1.80
C VAL A 49 -19.29 -11.27 -2.52
N GLU A 50 -20.14 -10.51 -1.83
CA GLU A 50 -20.70 -9.25 -2.26
C GLU A 50 -19.60 -8.21 -2.56
N ASP A 51 -18.56 -8.13 -1.72
CA ASP A 51 -17.43 -7.21 -1.92
C ASP A 51 -16.58 -7.62 -3.14
N LEU A 52 -16.43 -8.93 -3.39
CA LEU A 52 -15.74 -9.42 -4.59
C LEU A 52 -16.46 -9.00 -5.86
N GLU A 53 -17.75 -9.27 -5.92
CA GLU A 53 -18.55 -9.02 -7.11
C GLU A 53 -18.66 -7.52 -7.36
N LEU A 54 -18.75 -6.72 -6.30
CA LEU A 54 -18.67 -5.27 -6.40
C LEU A 54 -17.32 -4.81 -6.95
N ALA A 55 -16.21 -5.35 -6.44
CA ALA A 55 -14.88 -5.03 -6.96
C ALA A 55 -14.75 -5.38 -8.44
N LYS A 56 -15.19 -6.58 -8.86
CA LYS A 56 -15.17 -7.01 -10.27
C LYS A 56 -15.98 -6.07 -11.17
N ALA A 57 -17.13 -5.57 -10.70
CA ALA A 57 -17.97 -4.66 -11.47
C ALA A 57 -17.36 -3.25 -11.61
N LEU A 58 -16.54 -2.82 -10.64
CA LEU A 58 -16.03 -1.45 -10.56
C LEU A 58 -14.56 -1.28 -10.96
N ILE A 59 -13.75 -2.34 -10.94
CA ILE A 59 -12.33 -2.28 -11.30
C ILE A 59 -12.15 -1.78 -12.74
N LYS A 60 -11.21 -0.86 -12.90
CA LYS A 60 -10.77 -0.33 -14.19
C LYS A 60 -9.25 -0.52 -14.33
N PRO A 61 -8.72 -0.65 -15.57
CA PRO A 61 -7.28 -0.77 -15.78
C PRO A 61 -6.51 0.42 -15.19
N GLY A 62 -5.48 0.12 -14.40
CA GLY A 62 -4.53 1.09 -13.84
C GLY A 62 -3.10 0.82 -14.32
N SER A 63 -2.21 1.78 -14.09
CA SER A 63 -0.77 1.64 -14.36
C SER A 63 0.03 2.13 -13.16
N LEU A 64 1.18 1.51 -12.90
CA LEU A 64 2.13 1.93 -11.87
C LEU A 64 3.06 3.06 -12.36
N PHE A 65 2.93 3.52 -13.61
CA PHE A 65 3.72 4.61 -14.20
C PHE A 65 5.25 4.44 -14.05
N VAL A 66 5.74 3.19 -14.00
CA VAL A 66 7.15 2.86 -13.70
C VAL A 66 8.12 3.56 -14.66
N ALA A 67 7.81 3.59 -15.96
CA ALA A 67 8.66 4.23 -16.96
C ALA A 67 8.82 5.74 -16.72
N ASP A 68 7.73 6.41 -16.32
CA ASP A 68 7.74 7.85 -16.06
C ASP A 68 8.42 8.14 -14.72
N LEU A 69 8.05 7.42 -13.67
CA LEU A 69 8.65 7.55 -12.34
C LEU A 69 10.16 7.28 -12.34
N SER A 70 10.65 6.37 -13.18
CA SER A 70 12.08 6.10 -13.31
C SER A 70 12.88 7.35 -13.73
N LYS A 71 12.28 8.20 -14.56
CA LYS A 71 12.88 9.42 -15.12
C LYS A 71 12.70 10.64 -14.22
N THR A 72 11.75 10.60 -13.30
CA THR A 72 11.50 11.71 -12.36
C THR A 72 12.60 11.79 -11.29
N SER A 73 12.88 13.00 -10.81
CA SER A 73 13.78 13.21 -9.67
C SER A 73 13.18 12.65 -8.38
N THR A 74 14.03 12.27 -7.44
CA THR A 74 13.60 11.85 -6.11
C THR A 74 12.86 12.98 -5.40
N LEU A 75 11.88 12.63 -4.56
CA LEU A 75 11.17 13.59 -3.72
C LEU A 75 12.15 14.24 -2.73
N SER A 76 11.99 15.55 -2.47
CA SER A 76 12.90 16.28 -1.59
C SER A 76 12.56 16.11 -0.11
N ASN A 77 13.58 16.01 0.74
CA ASN A 77 13.39 15.86 2.18
C ASN A 77 12.80 17.12 2.85
N GLU A 78 13.08 18.30 2.31
CA GLU A 78 12.60 19.57 2.87
C GLU A 78 11.06 19.69 2.79
N THR A 79 10.43 19.14 1.74
CA THR A 79 8.98 19.23 1.54
C THR A 79 8.28 17.90 1.80
N TYR A 80 8.63 16.85 1.05
CA TYR A 80 8.01 15.54 1.20
C TYR A 80 8.44 14.87 2.52
N GLY A 81 9.72 15.02 2.87
CA GLY A 81 10.28 14.45 4.09
C GLY A 81 9.74 15.09 5.38
N SER A 82 9.28 16.34 5.34
CA SER A 82 8.85 17.08 6.54
C SER A 82 7.46 16.70 7.06
N VAL A 83 6.65 16.01 6.24
CA VAL A 83 5.33 15.52 6.67
C VAL A 83 5.50 14.21 7.46
N PRO A 84 4.94 14.10 8.69
CA PRO A 84 4.94 12.85 9.43
C PRO A 84 4.26 11.72 8.65
N ARG A 85 4.85 10.52 8.69
CA ARG A 85 4.34 9.33 8.01
C ARG A 85 4.01 8.25 9.02
N VAL A 86 2.80 7.73 8.93
CA VAL A 86 2.38 6.55 9.67
C VAL A 86 2.11 5.43 8.68
N TYR A 87 2.62 4.23 8.96
CA TYR A 87 2.35 3.03 8.17
C TYR A 87 1.42 2.09 8.95
N ILE A 88 0.37 1.60 8.31
CA ILE A 88 -0.54 0.60 8.90
C ILE A 88 -0.28 -0.73 8.19
N VAL A 89 0.21 -1.72 8.94
CA VAL A 89 0.54 -3.05 8.43
C VAL A 89 -0.70 -3.94 8.44
N CYS A 90 -0.94 -4.62 7.31
CA CYS A 90 -1.94 -5.68 7.17
C CYS A 90 -1.20 -7.01 7.09
N ASN A 91 -1.32 -7.85 8.12
CA ASN A 91 -0.49 -9.05 8.27
C ASN A 91 -0.96 -10.25 7.41
N GLU A 92 -2.18 -10.24 6.89
CA GLU A 92 -2.72 -11.27 5.99
C GLU A 92 -2.86 -10.75 4.54
N ASP A 93 -2.09 -9.73 4.19
CA ASP A 93 -2.06 -9.14 2.85
C ASP A 93 -1.25 -10.02 1.88
N GLU A 94 -1.95 -10.69 0.96
CA GLU A 94 -1.35 -11.49 -0.12
C GLU A 94 -0.95 -10.66 -1.35
N GLY A 95 -1.45 -9.43 -1.48
CA GLY A 95 -1.12 -8.52 -2.59
C GLY A 95 0.21 -7.81 -2.36
N ILE A 96 0.45 -7.38 -1.12
CA ILE A 96 1.69 -6.78 -0.64
C ILE A 96 2.09 -7.52 0.65
N PRO A 97 2.88 -8.61 0.55
CA PRO A 97 3.24 -9.45 1.69
C PRO A 97 3.81 -8.66 2.87
N GLU A 98 3.52 -9.09 4.09
CA GLU A 98 3.97 -8.42 5.31
C GLU A 98 5.48 -8.14 5.29
N GLU A 99 6.30 -9.11 4.85
CA GLU A 99 7.76 -8.95 4.74
C GLU A 99 8.15 -7.74 3.88
N PHE A 100 7.45 -7.51 2.78
CA PHE A 100 7.70 -6.36 1.91
C PHE A 100 7.20 -5.06 2.55
N GLN A 101 6.09 -5.10 3.30
CA GLN A 101 5.63 -3.95 4.09
C GLN A 101 6.67 -3.55 5.16
N ARG A 102 7.22 -4.53 5.89
CA ARG A 102 8.29 -4.30 6.88
C ARG A 102 9.55 -3.76 6.22
N TRP A 103 9.95 -4.33 5.08
CA TRP A 103 11.07 -3.80 4.29
C TRP A 103 10.83 -2.34 3.89
N MET A 104 9.62 -1.95 3.47
CA MET A 104 9.32 -0.54 3.19
C MET A 104 9.45 0.32 4.44
N ILE A 105 8.94 -0.13 5.60
CA ILE A 105 9.06 0.60 6.86
C ILE A 105 10.52 0.84 7.24
N ASP A 106 11.40 -0.15 7.05
CA ASP A 106 12.82 -0.04 7.39
C ASP A 106 13.59 0.86 6.42
N ASN A 107 13.19 0.91 5.15
CA ASN A 107 13.89 1.64 4.10
C ASN A 107 13.38 3.09 3.92
N PHE A 108 12.17 3.38 4.37
CA PHE A 108 11.58 4.72 4.32
C PHE A 108 11.48 5.32 5.72
N MET A 109 11.60 6.64 5.83
CA MET A 109 11.48 7.31 7.12
C MET A 109 10.02 7.27 7.58
N VAL A 110 9.62 6.28 8.38
CA VAL A 110 8.28 6.17 8.97
C VAL A 110 8.34 6.64 10.43
N ASN A 111 7.40 7.48 10.84
CA ASN A 111 7.37 8.07 12.18
C ASN A 111 6.64 7.20 13.20
N ASP A 112 5.59 6.49 12.76
CA ASP A 112 4.83 5.58 13.62
C ASP A 112 4.33 4.39 12.78
N VAL A 113 4.16 3.23 13.43
CA VAL A 113 3.70 2.01 12.78
C VAL A 113 2.57 1.41 13.60
N MET A 114 1.45 1.16 12.94
CA MET A 114 0.31 0.44 13.50
C MET A 114 0.13 -0.88 12.75
N GLU A 115 -0.55 -1.84 13.34
CA GLU A 115 -0.77 -3.15 12.73
C GLU A 115 -2.22 -3.59 12.98
N ILE A 116 -2.87 -4.08 11.93
CA ILE A 116 -4.20 -4.67 12.02
C ILE A 116 -4.06 -6.17 11.75
N LYS A 117 -4.29 -6.95 12.81
CA LYS A 117 -4.23 -8.41 12.74
C LYS A 117 -5.44 -8.99 12.03
N GLY A 118 -5.20 -9.93 11.12
CA GLY A 118 -6.21 -10.54 10.27
C GLY A 118 -6.78 -9.59 9.22
N ALA A 119 -6.09 -8.50 8.90
CA ALA A 119 -6.46 -7.64 7.78
C ALA A 119 -5.79 -8.16 6.51
N ASP A 120 -6.61 -8.32 5.48
CA ASP A 120 -6.15 -8.55 4.12
C ASP A 120 -5.72 -7.22 3.45
N HIS A 121 -5.41 -7.29 2.15
CA HIS A 121 -5.06 -6.12 1.34
C HIS A 121 -6.13 -5.01 1.37
N MET A 122 -7.39 -5.39 1.60
CA MET A 122 -8.55 -4.52 1.59
C MET A 122 -9.04 -4.26 3.02
N ALA A 123 -8.15 -3.82 3.92
CA ALA A 123 -8.45 -3.54 5.33
C ALA A 123 -9.70 -2.66 5.56
N MET A 124 -10.03 -1.76 4.62
CA MET A 124 -11.25 -0.95 4.68
C MET A 124 -12.55 -1.76 4.59
N LEU A 125 -12.48 -2.97 4.02
CA LEU A 125 -13.60 -3.89 3.84
C LEU A 125 -13.53 -5.03 4.86
N SER A 126 -12.35 -5.64 5.04
CA SER A 126 -12.18 -6.79 5.94
C SER A 126 -12.16 -6.40 7.43
N LYS A 127 -11.55 -5.26 7.77
CA LYS A 127 -11.35 -4.77 9.15
C LYS A 127 -11.66 -3.27 9.31
N PRO A 128 -12.86 -2.81 8.92
CA PRO A 128 -13.19 -1.38 8.87
C PRO A 128 -13.13 -0.69 10.24
N HIS A 129 -13.50 -1.38 11.31
CA HIS A 129 -13.52 -0.81 12.66
C HIS A 129 -12.12 -0.65 13.23
N GLU A 130 -11.27 -1.65 13.04
CA GLU A 130 -9.88 -1.62 13.47
C GLU A 130 -9.11 -0.54 12.69
N LEU A 131 -9.35 -0.43 11.38
CA LEU A 131 -8.79 0.64 10.58
C LEU A 131 -9.27 2.02 11.04
N PHE A 132 -10.57 2.16 11.32
CA PHE A 132 -11.13 3.41 11.85
C PHE A 132 -10.48 3.80 13.18
N ASN A 133 -10.26 2.85 14.08
CA ASN A 133 -9.58 3.10 15.34
C ASN A 133 -8.13 3.55 15.12
N CYS A 134 -7.41 2.91 14.21
CA CYS A 134 -6.05 3.32 13.85
C CYS A 134 -6.02 4.75 13.31
N LEU A 135 -6.90 5.07 12.35
CA LEU A 135 -7.00 6.42 11.77
C LEU A 135 -7.40 7.46 12.81
N SER A 136 -8.28 7.12 13.75
CA SER A 136 -8.69 8.01 14.85
C SER A 136 -7.53 8.28 15.80
N GLU A 137 -6.74 7.26 16.14
CA GLU A 137 -5.55 7.42 16.96
C GLU A 137 -4.49 8.30 16.27
N ILE A 138 -4.26 8.09 14.97
CA ILE A 138 -3.37 8.93 14.16
C ILE A 138 -3.85 10.39 14.17
N ALA A 139 -5.15 10.62 13.95
CA ALA A 139 -5.73 11.96 13.97
C ALA A 139 -5.58 12.63 15.34
N HIS A 140 -5.67 11.87 16.44
CA HIS A 140 -5.43 12.39 17.77
C HIS A 140 -3.95 12.67 18.07
N LYS A 141 -3.03 11.88 17.50
CA LYS A 141 -1.57 12.03 17.69
C LYS A 141 -0.98 13.17 16.88
N PHE A 142 -1.50 13.40 15.66
CA PHE A 142 -0.88 14.28 14.66
C PHE A 142 -1.79 15.42 14.15
N GLY A 143 -3.06 15.47 14.60
CA GLY A 143 -4.01 16.55 14.28
C GLY A 143 -3.99 17.68 15.28
#